data_AF-A0A0X3PPI0-F1
#
_entry.id   AF-A0A0X3PPI0-F1
#
_cell.length_a   1.000
_cell.length_b   1.000
_cell.length_c   1.000
_cell.angle_alpha   90.00
_cell.angle_beta   90.00
_cell.angle_gamma   90.00
#
_symmetry.space_group_name_H-M   'P 1'
#
loop_
_entity.id
_entity.type
_entity.pdbx_description
1 polymer ?
#
loop_
_entity_poly.entity_id
_entity_poly.type
_entity_poly.pdbx_seq_one_letter_code
_entity_poly.pdbx_strand_id
1 'polypeptide(L)'
;MSRRAFSSIPERRSYATTSAAPNIPPGTVRKTKPRQKSAVNEKIISLLEYLESTGYPEAVSSRTLQSPSSQLVMHIFEFIVRLTDPSFGIPSAKAAAEDCFLSTLRTLGYRGTMSKSLISTPGAMHAWPHILSALDWLRAESQAANEAMASQTVFSPHNRQVLSEPPLPKTVLEFFVKALREDPSGNIDPDSYIVKEFTASVEAAFGCSAGQIKSMEAEIKELEAEPTCDHLRAREESLRASIREAEAAASAARDEVDHLLVTMVDAEQVAKAASTRLAEVTSRKTAIQNTVDELEAVLASQNSKFGGLVQKHRSLVERCQQQQQRKQLLKDELQSFSIELARIEASIPPAVDKFNMLASTLANIPSAPKLPLLSYLSTFDPIKEVPVMCKNVREALKAFQASLTELEAKKAQALANVKKMEAAMDAKKSEVTRLKLRREKLSQSLTDTTNELASHKADLEKWVSETELAISEAKKTLQAKQAHCEVLAKDIEEYESGHKYYAELNRKAEESAAIAVRDTENFLKDLVVCYQFCLNS
;
A
#
# COMPACT_ATOMS: atom_id res chain seq x y z
N MET A 1 -20.64 -64.28 32.60
CA MET A 1 -20.79 -65.66 33.12
C MET A 1 -19.53 -66.44 32.79
N SER A 2 -19.02 -67.18 33.79
CA SER A 2 -18.05 -68.30 33.73
C SER A 2 -16.59 -67.99 33.33
N ARG A 3 -15.65 -68.12 34.28
CA ARG A 3 -14.80 -69.31 34.63
C ARG A 3 -13.58 -69.39 33.69
N ARG A 4 -12.34 -69.75 34.06
CA ARG A 4 -11.67 -70.38 35.23
C ARG A 4 -10.15 -70.28 34.89
N ALA A 5 -9.26 -69.88 35.81
CA ALA A 5 -8.50 -70.71 36.76
C ALA A 5 -7.14 -71.25 36.24
N PHE A 6 -6.08 -71.01 37.04
CA PHE A 6 -5.11 -71.95 37.66
C PHE A 6 -3.78 -71.19 37.91
N SER A 7 -3.45 -70.81 39.15
CA SER A 7 -2.69 -71.57 40.18
C SER A 7 -1.23 -71.85 39.79
N SER A 8 -0.26 -71.25 40.51
CA SER A 8 0.74 -71.97 41.34
C SER A 8 1.63 -70.99 42.14
N ILE A 9 1.93 -71.38 43.38
CA ILE A 9 2.76 -70.79 44.46
C ILE A 9 4.08 -71.62 44.49
N PRO A 10 5.29 -71.15 44.87
CA PRO A 10 5.68 -70.78 46.25
C PRO A 10 6.70 -69.62 46.31
N GLU A 11 7.21 -69.07 47.43
CA GLU A 11 7.49 -69.52 48.80
C GLU A 11 7.83 -68.21 49.60
N ARG A 12 7.43 -68.01 50.87
CA ARG A 12 8.22 -68.26 52.10
C ARG A 12 9.63 -67.63 52.04
N ARG A 13 10.22 -66.96 53.01
CA ARG A 13 10.02 -66.56 54.43
C ARG A 13 11.18 -65.54 54.60
N SER A 14 10.97 -64.31 55.08
CA SER A 14 11.18 -63.91 56.49
C SER A 14 12.67 -63.97 56.93
N TYR A 15 13.28 -63.09 57.74
CA TYR A 15 12.83 -62.27 58.86
C TYR A 15 13.86 -61.15 59.08
N ALA A 16 13.39 -59.97 59.47
CA ALA A 16 14.13 -59.07 60.35
C ALA A 16 13.73 -59.42 61.80
N THR A 17 14.70 -59.63 62.68
CA THR A 17 14.53 -59.60 64.15
C THR A 17 15.92 -59.33 64.74
N THR A 18 16.24 -58.10 65.14
CA THR A 18 16.14 -57.55 66.51
C THR A 18 16.68 -58.42 67.64
N SER A 19 17.53 -57.81 68.48
CA SER A 19 17.66 -58.13 69.92
C SER A 19 18.40 -56.94 70.55
N ALA A 20 17.73 -55.99 71.23
CA ALA A 20 17.12 -56.09 72.54
C ALA A 20 18.11 -56.52 73.65
N ALA A 21 18.50 -55.54 74.49
CA ALA A 21 19.02 -55.80 75.83
C ALA A 21 17.93 -56.50 76.69
N PRO A 22 18.30 -57.20 77.79
CA PRO A 22 18.05 -56.58 79.10
C PRO A 22 18.95 -57.02 80.30
N ASN A 23 19.10 -56.06 81.23
CA ASN A 23 19.18 -56.11 82.71
C ASN A 23 19.97 -57.18 83.51
N ILE A 24 20.71 -56.70 84.54
CA ILE A 24 20.56 -56.98 86.01
C ILE A 24 21.61 -56.16 86.84
N PRO A 25 21.28 -55.60 88.03
CA PRO A 25 22.18 -54.84 88.95
C PRO A 25 23.02 -55.80 89.85
N PRO A 26 24.00 -55.43 90.74
CA PRO A 26 24.18 -54.20 91.54
C PRO A 26 25.68 -53.79 91.79
N GLY A 27 25.92 -52.81 92.67
CA GLY A 27 27.15 -52.80 93.50
C GLY A 27 28.15 -51.67 93.27
N THR A 28 28.25 -50.80 94.26
CA THR A 28 29.39 -49.92 94.56
C THR A 28 30.69 -50.72 94.52
N VAL A 29 31.74 -50.25 93.81
CA VAL A 29 33.18 -50.39 94.15
C VAL A 29 34.06 -49.87 92.99
N ARG A 30 34.91 -48.89 93.33
CA ARG A 30 36.15 -48.45 92.65
C ARG A 30 36.07 -47.93 91.20
N LYS A 31 36.55 -46.69 91.02
CA LYS A 31 37.10 -46.19 89.75
C LYS A 31 38.16 -47.18 89.23
N THR A 32 37.78 -48.05 88.31
CA THR A 32 38.69 -48.95 87.60
C THR A 32 39.03 -48.30 86.26
N LYS A 33 40.30 -47.96 86.07
CA LYS A 33 40.86 -47.60 84.75
C LYS A 33 40.45 -48.72 83.76
N PRO A 34 39.85 -48.41 82.60
CA PRO A 34 39.62 -49.44 81.60
C PRO A 34 40.98 -50.03 81.22
N ARG A 35 40.99 -51.35 81.13
CA ARG A 35 42.16 -52.22 80.94
C ARG A 35 42.87 -51.80 79.64
N GLN A 36 43.93 -50.99 79.75
CA GLN A 36 44.69 -50.44 78.60
C GLN A 36 45.06 -51.48 77.52
N LYS A 37 45.15 -52.76 77.88
CA LYS A 37 45.41 -53.88 76.96
C LYS A 37 44.30 -54.10 75.91
N SER A 38 43.02 -53.86 76.22
CA SER A 38 41.94 -54.08 75.22
C SER A 38 41.91 -52.99 74.16
N ALA A 39 42.03 -51.71 74.56
CA ALA A 39 42.04 -50.58 73.64
C ALA A 39 43.29 -50.55 72.72
N VAL A 40 44.45 -50.99 73.22
CA VAL A 40 45.66 -51.15 72.40
C VAL A 40 45.47 -52.26 71.35
N ASN A 41 44.85 -53.38 71.73
CA ASN A 41 44.60 -54.48 70.81
C ASN A 41 43.58 -54.12 69.72
N GLU A 42 42.52 -53.39 70.07
CA GLU A 42 41.54 -52.88 69.10
C GLU A 42 42.21 -52.01 68.03
N LYS A 43 43.07 -51.07 68.43
CA LYS A 43 43.84 -50.23 67.49
C LYS A 43 44.81 -51.02 66.63
N ILE A 44 45.43 -52.07 67.18
CA ILE A 44 46.31 -52.97 66.40
C ILE A 44 45.51 -53.72 65.32
N ILE A 45 44.33 -54.26 65.66
CA ILE A 45 43.47 -54.97 64.71
C ILE A 45 43.00 -54.01 63.60
N SER A 46 42.49 -52.85 64.00
CA SER A 46 42.07 -51.78 63.09
C SER A 46 43.18 -51.29 62.14
N LEU A 47 44.42 -51.22 62.63
CA LEU A 47 45.58 -50.86 61.81
C LEU A 47 45.95 -51.98 60.83
N LEU A 48 45.89 -53.25 61.25
CA LEU A 48 46.18 -54.39 60.38
C LEU A 48 45.16 -54.50 59.23
N GLU A 49 43.86 -54.45 59.55
CA GLU A 49 42.79 -54.48 58.55
C GLU A 49 42.95 -53.34 57.53
N TYR A 50 43.38 -52.16 57.99
CA TYR A 50 43.67 -51.05 57.10
C TYR A 50 44.90 -51.27 56.21
N LEU A 51 46.01 -51.76 56.77
CA LEU A 51 47.22 -52.05 55.99
C LEU A 51 46.98 -53.16 54.95
N GLU A 52 46.17 -54.17 55.28
CA GLU A 52 45.77 -55.22 54.35
C GLU A 52 44.88 -54.68 53.23
N SER A 53 43.85 -53.88 53.57
CA SER A 53 42.94 -53.30 52.57
C SER A 53 43.58 -52.27 51.65
N THR A 54 44.66 -51.61 52.09
CA THR A 54 45.40 -50.61 51.29
C THR A 54 46.60 -51.18 50.54
N GLY A 55 46.90 -52.48 50.70
CA GLY A 55 47.94 -53.19 49.96
C GLY A 55 49.36 -52.94 50.46
N TYR A 56 49.56 -52.86 51.79
CA TYR A 56 50.89 -52.71 52.39
C TYR A 56 51.84 -53.86 51.96
N PRO A 57 53.06 -53.56 51.45
CA PRO A 57 53.90 -54.54 50.78
C PRO A 57 54.62 -55.53 51.73
N GLU A 58 54.82 -55.19 53.00
CA GLU A 58 55.50 -56.08 53.96
C GLU A 58 54.50 -56.87 54.81
N ALA A 59 54.78 -58.13 55.12
CA ALA A 59 53.92 -58.94 55.97
C ALA A 59 53.99 -58.46 57.44
N VAL A 60 52.91 -57.85 57.93
CA VAL A 60 52.77 -57.42 59.32
C VAL A 60 51.79 -58.34 60.05
N SER A 61 52.14 -58.77 61.27
CA SER A 61 51.28 -59.62 62.09
C SER A 61 50.89 -58.91 63.39
N SER A 62 49.81 -59.35 64.03
CA SER A 62 49.43 -58.85 65.36
C SER A 62 50.56 -59.00 66.37
N ARG A 63 51.38 -60.06 66.27
CA ARG A 63 52.54 -60.28 67.15
C ARG A 63 53.64 -59.24 66.96
N THR A 64 53.94 -58.83 65.73
CA THR A 64 54.98 -57.82 65.45
C THR A 64 54.56 -56.41 65.87
N LEU A 65 53.26 -56.11 65.82
CA LEU A 65 52.70 -54.83 66.28
C LEU A 65 52.48 -54.74 67.79
N GLN A 66 52.65 -55.81 68.57
CA GLN A 66 52.64 -55.71 70.05
C GLN A 66 53.88 -54.99 70.59
N SER A 67 55.01 -55.08 69.88
CA SER A 67 56.29 -54.44 70.23
C SER A 67 57.11 -54.20 68.95
N PRO A 68 56.75 -53.22 68.12
CA PRO A 68 57.36 -53.04 66.81
C PRO A 68 58.78 -52.45 66.88
N SER A 69 59.56 -52.70 65.84
CA SER A 69 60.86 -52.06 65.64
C SER A 69 60.70 -50.62 65.16
N SER A 70 61.73 -49.80 65.34
CA SER A 70 61.74 -48.41 64.85
C SER A 70 61.60 -48.32 63.33
N GLN A 71 62.21 -49.26 62.59
CA GLN A 71 62.08 -49.33 61.14
C GLN A 71 60.65 -49.64 60.72
N LEU A 72 60.00 -50.62 61.37
CA LEU A 72 58.62 -51.01 61.04
C LEU A 72 57.64 -49.85 61.27
N VAL A 73 57.79 -49.11 62.37
CA VAL A 73 56.95 -47.94 62.65
C VAL A 73 57.15 -46.85 61.59
N MET A 74 58.39 -46.60 61.18
CA MET A 74 58.68 -45.60 60.14
C MET A 74 58.15 -46.05 58.78
N HIS A 75 58.29 -47.32 58.39
CA HIS A 75 57.75 -47.84 57.12
C HIS A 75 56.22 -47.79 57.08
N ILE A 76 55.55 -48.16 58.17
CA ILE A 76 54.09 -48.06 58.28
C ILE A 76 53.66 -46.59 58.19
N PHE A 77 54.34 -45.69 58.91
CA PHE A 77 54.05 -44.27 58.85
C PHE A 77 54.23 -43.70 57.44
N GLU A 78 55.37 -43.99 56.81
CA GLU A 78 55.69 -43.56 55.45
C GLU A 78 54.66 -44.05 54.44
N PHE A 79 54.27 -45.31 54.54
CA PHE A 79 53.25 -45.89 53.68
C PHE A 79 51.91 -45.17 53.80
N ILE A 80 51.42 -44.94 55.03
CA ILE A 80 50.13 -44.29 55.24
C ILE A 80 50.16 -42.84 54.73
N VAL A 81 51.28 -42.11 54.93
CA VAL A 81 51.42 -40.75 54.38
C VAL A 81 51.53 -40.78 52.84
N ARG A 82 52.17 -41.79 52.25
CA ARG A 82 52.23 -41.93 50.77
C ARG A 82 50.87 -42.18 50.11
N LEU A 83 49.87 -42.64 50.87
CA LEU A 83 48.49 -42.73 50.37
C LEU A 83 47.86 -41.35 50.13
N THR A 84 48.34 -40.30 50.80
CA THR A 84 47.87 -38.92 50.62
C THR A 84 48.84 -38.05 49.81
N ASP A 85 50.15 -38.25 50.00
CA ASP A 85 51.22 -37.58 49.23
C ASP A 85 52.16 -38.63 48.60
N PRO A 86 51.96 -38.98 47.32
CA PRO A 86 52.79 -39.96 46.62
C PRO A 86 54.28 -39.61 46.57
N SER A 87 54.65 -38.34 46.79
CA SER A 87 56.04 -37.87 46.75
C SER A 87 56.77 -37.96 48.11
N PHE A 88 56.07 -38.36 49.18
CA PHE A 88 56.61 -38.40 50.53
C PHE A 88 57.63 -39.53 50.72
N GLY A 89 58.73 -39.22 51.43
CA GLY A 89 59.74 -40.20 51.81
C GLY A 89 60.45 -39.83 53.12
N ILE A 90 60.74 -40.82 53.96
CA ILE A 90 61.43 -40.61 55.23
C ILE A 90 62.96 -40.59 54.99
N PRO A 91 63.71 -39.63 55.56
CA PRO A 91 65.17 -39.63 55.47
C PRO A 91 65.79 -40.89 56.09
N SER A 92 66.86 -41.41 55.49
CA SER A 92 67.54 -42.63 55.97
C SER A 92 68.27 -42.46 57.32
N ALA A 93 68.66 -41.23 57.67
CA ALA A 93 69.33 -40.94 58.93
C ALA A 93 68.34 -40.95 60.10
N LYS A 94 68.59 -41.79 61.12
CA LYS A 94 67.67 -42.01 62.26
C LYS A 94 67.15 -40.72 62.90
N ALA A 95 68.04 -39.76 63.22
CA ALA A 95 67.62 -38.51 63.84
C ALA A 95 66.71 -37.66 62.93
N ALA A 96 67.00 -37.64 61.62
CA ALA A 96 66.20 -36.94 60.63
C ALA A 96 64.85 -37.65 60.36
N ALA A 97 64.81 -38.98 60.45
CA ALA A 97 63.57 -39.76 60.38
C ALA A 97 62.63 -39.44 61.55
N GLU A 98 63.16 -39.41 62.78
CA GLU A 98 62.40 -39.05 63.98
C GLU A 98 61.86 -37.61 63.91
N ASP A 99 62.67 -36.67 63.44
CA ASP A 99 62.27 -35.27 63.29
C ASP A 99 61.24 -35.10 62.15
N CYS A 100 61.39 -35.84 61.05
CA CYS A 100 60.41 -35.92 59.96
C CYS A 100 59.07 -36.47 60.46
N PHE A 101 59.06 -37.57 61.22
CA PHE A 101 57.85 -38.13 61.81
C PHE A 101 57.08 -37.11 62.67
N LEU A 102 57.79 -36.39 63.55
CA LEU A 102 57.18 -35.35 64.40
C LEU A 102 56.68 -34.15 63.59
N SER A 103 57.48 -33.69 62.63
CA SER A 103 57.14 -32.55 61.79
C SER A 103 55.92 -32.84 60.93
N THR A 104 55.87 -34.01 60.28
CA THR A 104 54.76 -34.42 59.43
C THR A 104 53.47 -34.59 60.23
N LEU A 105 53.51 -35.24 61.41
CA LEU A 105 52.33 -35.31 62.28
C LEU A 105 51.82 -33.93 62.69
N ARG A 106 52.72 -32.99 62.99
CA ARG A 106 52.34 -31.61 63.33
C ARG A 106 51.72 -30.88 62.13
N THR A 107 52.30 -31.02 60.94
CA THR A 107 51.78 -30.43 59.69
C THR A 107 50.39 -30.96 59.35
N LEU A 108 50.15 -32.26 59.56
CA LEU A 108 48.85 -32.89 59.35
C LEU A 108 47.82 -32.56 60.45
N GLY A 109 48.24 -31.89 61.54
CA GLY A 109 47.34 -31.40 62.58
C GLY A 109 47.15 -32.35 63.78
N TYR A 110 48.02 -33.33 63.97
CA TYR A 110 47.96 -34.24 65.12
C TYR A 110 48.03 -33.47 66.45
N ARG A 111 47.02 -33.65 67.31
CA ARG A 111 46.89 -32.91 68.59
C ARG A 111 47.46 -33.65 69.80
N GLY A 112 47.91 -34.89 69.64
CA GLY A 112 48.49 -35.67 70.74
C GLY A 112 49.92 -35.24 71.09
N THR A 113 50.31 -35.41 72.35
CA THR A 113 51.65 -35.05 72.84
C THR A 113 52.69 -36.09 72.44
N MET A 114 53.43 -35.87 71.34
CA MET A 114 54.58 -36.69 70.93
C MET A 114 55.91 -36.00 71.24
N SER A 115 56.89 -36.75 71.73
CA SER A 115 58.26 -36.28 71.97
C SER A 115 59.28 -37.23 71.35
N LYS A 116 60.47 -36.72 71.04
CA LYS A 116 61.56 -37.50 70.41
C LYS A 116 61.93 -38.75 71.21
N SER A 117 61.89 -38.67 72.55
CA SER A 117 62.19 -39.81 73.43
C SER A 117 61.22 -40.99 73.29
N LEU A 118 59.95 -40.75 72.94
CA LEU A 118 58.98 -41.82 72.70
C LEU A 118 59.30 -42.55 71.38
N ILE A 119 59.76 -41.82 70.37
CA ILE A 119 60.00 -42.35 69.02
C ILE A 119 61.32 -43.12 68.95
N SER A 120 62.33 -42.74 69.74
CA SER A 120 63.61 -43.44 69.77
C SER A 120 63.51 -44.90 70.24
N THR A 121 62.48 -45.24 71.03
CA THR A 121 62.20 -46.61 71.49
C THR A 121 60.71 -46.98 71.32
N PRO A 122 60.25 -47.16 70.07
CA PRO A 122 58.81 -47.14 69.79
C PRO A 122 58.05 -48.38 70.25
N GLY A 123 58.74 -49.51 70.44
CA GLY A 123 58.18 -50.74 71.00
C GLY A 123 58.13 -50.80 72.53
N ALA A 124 58.62 -49.77 73.24
CA ALA A 124 58.59 -49.78 74.71
C ALA A 124 57.15 -49.72 75.24
N MET A 125 56.85 -50.44 76.33
CA MET A 125 55.51 -50.57 76.91
C MET A 125 54.82 -49.22 77.21
N HIS A 126 55.60 -48.17 77.50
CA HIS A 126 55.09 -46.83 77.78
C HIS A 126 55.09 -45.90 76.55
N ALA A 127 55.81 -46.24 75.47
CA ALA A 127 55.91 -45.42 74.26
C ALA A 127 54.98 -45.92 73.15
N TRP A 128 54.81 -47.23 73.03
CA TRP A 128 54.00 -47.83 71.98
C TRP A 128 52.54 -47.36 71.97
N PRO A 129 51.82 -47.26 73.10
CA PRO A 129 50.42 -46.78 73.08
C PRO A 129 50.26 -45.36 72.51
N HIS A 130 51.28 -44.52 72.70
CA HIS A 130 51.33 -43.15 72.19
C HIS A 130 51.54 -43.11 70.67
N ILE A 131 52.49 -43.91 70.18
CA ILE A 131 52.81 -44.01 68.74
C ILE A 131 51.68 -44.70 67.99
N LEU A 132 51.16 -45.80 68.52
CA LEU A 132 50.00 -46.49 67.97
C LEU A 132 48.79 -45.57 67.89
N SER A 133 48.58 -44.70 68.88
CA SER A 133 47.50 -43.71 68.81
C SER A 133 47.72 -42.66 67.73
N ALA A 134 48.98 -42.31 67.41
CA ALA A 134 49.29 -41.42 66.30
C ALA A 134 49.07 -42.11 64.94
N LEU A 135 49.49 -43.37 64.79
CA LEU A 135 49.26 -44.16 63.57
C LEU A 135 47.78 -44.46 63.35
N ASP A 136 47.05 -44.78 64.41
CA ASP A 136 45.60 -45.02 64.38
C ASP A 136 44.81 -43.77 64.00
N TRP A 137 45.22 -42.60 64.52
CA TRP A 137 44.68 -41.32 64.08
C TRP A 137 45.00 -41.06 62.61
N LEU A 138 46.25 -41.26 62.18
CA LEU A 138 46.66 -41.03 60.80
C LEU A 138 45.89 -41.93 59.82
N ARG A 139 45.67 -43.20 60.19
CA ARG A 139 44.79 -44.12 59.49
C ARG A 139 43.37 -43.55 59.35
N ALA A 140 42.77 -43.14 60.46
CA ALA A 140 41.39 -42.63 60.47
C ALA A 140 41.26 -41.36 59.61
N GLU A 141 42.22 -40.44 59.69
CA GLU A 141 42.26 -39.25 58.82
C GLU A 141 42.44 -39.61 57.35
N SER A 142 43.30 -40.57 57.03
CA SER A 142 43.48 -41.05 55.65
C SER A 142 42.21 -41.68 55.09
N GLN A 143 41.50 -42.49 55.88
CA GLN A 143 40.19 -43.05 55.51
C GLN A 143 39.15 -41.95 55.31
N ALA A 144 39.03 -41.02 56.26
CA ALA A 144 38.10 -39.91 56.18
C ALA A 144 38.37 -39.00 54.95
N ALA A 145 39.64 -38.72 54.65
CA ALA A 145 40.03 -37.97 53.47
C ALA A 145 39.62 -38.70 52.18
N ASN A 146 39.84 -40.02 52.11
CA ASN A 146 39.47 -40.83 50.94
C ASN A 146 37.95 -40.89 50.75
N GLU A 147 37.19 -41.05 51.83
CA GLU A 147 35.72 -40.99 51.81
C GLU A 147 35.20 -39.60 51.41
N ALA A 148 35.83 -38.52 51.89
CA ALA A 148 35.48 -37.15 51.53
C ALA A 148 35.76 -36.86 50.04
N MET A 149 36.88 -37.36 49.50
CA MET A 149 37.20 -37.27 48.07
C MET A 149 36.21 -38.08 47.22
N ALA A 150 35.89 -39.32 47.61
CA ALA A 150 34.93 -40.17 46.89
C ALA A 150 33.51 -39.60 46.89
N SER A 151 33.09 -38.99 48.00
CA SER A 151 31.77 -38.35 48.13
C SER A 151 31.69 -36.95 47.51
N GLN A 152 32.80 -36.41 46.97
CA GLN A 152 32.90 -35.04 46.42
C GLN A 152 32.43 -33.94 47.40
N THR A 153 32.39 -34.24 48.69
CA THR A 153 31.88 -33.34 49.74
C THR A 153 32.85 -32.20 50.06
N VAL A 154 34.14 -32.39 49.77
CA VAL A 154 35.22 -31.40 50.01
C VAL A 154 34.98 -30.08 49.26
N PHE A 155 34.34 -30.15 48.08
CA PHE A 155 34.05 -28.99 47.25
C PHE A 155 32.56 -28.67 47.16
N SER A 156 31.74 -29.18 48.10
CA SER A 156 30.33 -28.77 48.16
C SER A 156 30.26 -27.31 48.63
N PRO A 157 29.78 -26.37 47.78
CA PRO A 157 29.72 -24.97 48.14
C PRO A 157 28.74 -24.81 49.31
N HIS A 158 29.26 -24.52 50.49
CA HIS A 158 28.48 -24.30 51.72
C HIS A 158 27.59 -23.04 51.66
N ASN A 159 27.57 -22.32 50.55
CA ASN A 159 26.70 -21.17 50.32
C ASN A 159 26.05 -21.28 48.95
N ARG A 160 25.09 -22.20 48.80
CA ARG A 160 24.12 -22.12 47.70
C ARG A 160 23.07 -21.08 48.08
N GLN A 161 23.46 -19.80 48.13
CA GLN A 161 22.54 -18.80 47.60
C GLN A 161 22.26 -19.28 46.18
N VAL A 162 20.99 -19.54 45.91
CA VAL A 162 20.50 -19.93 44.59
C VAL A 162 21.02 -18.90 43.61
N LEU A 163 22.14 -19.22 42.94
CA LEU A 163 22.61 -18.44 41.82
C LEU A 163 21.55 -18.66 40.74
N SER A 164 20.71 -17.66 40.58
CA SER A 164 19.85 -17.43 39.41
C SER A 164 20.67 -17.40 38.11
N GLU A 165 21.99 -17.34 38.23
CA GLU A 165 22.95 -17.31 37.14
C GLU A 165 23.25 -18.73 36.65
N PRO A 166 23.27 -18.94 35.32
CA PRO A 166 23.66 -20.22 34.74
C PRO A 166 25.09 -20.58 35.19
N PRO A 167 25.47 -21.88 35.23
CA PRO A 167 26.78 -22.34 35.72
C PRO A 167 27.95 -22.02 34.76
N LEU A 168 27.97 -20.83 34.17
CA LEU A 168 28.96 -20.33 33.21
C LEU A 168 30.39 -20.39 33.72
N PRO A 169 30.71 -20.01 34.97
CA PRO A 169 32.10 -20.08 35.44
C PRO A 169 32.67 -21.50 35.38
N LYS A 170 31.83 -22.51 35.64
CA LYS A 170 32.21 -23.93 35.55
C LYS A 170 32.41 -24.34 34.09
N THR A 171 31.46 -24.03 33.21
CA THR A 171 31.53 -24.34 31.78
C THR A 171 32.77 -23.69 31.12
N VAL A 172 33.09 -22.45 31.47
CA VAL A 172 34.27 -21.72 30.99
C VAL A 172 35.56 -22.36 31.49
N LEU A 173 35.63 -22.72 32.78
CA LEU A 173 36.80 -23.40 33.32
C LEU A 173 37.01 -24.78 32.68
N GLU A 174 35.94 -25.55 32.48
CA GLU A 174 36.00 -26.84 31.79
C GLU A 174 36.47 -26.70 30.35
N PHE A 175 36.04 -25.65 29.64
CA PHE A 175 36.56 -25.31 28.32
C PHE A 175 38.06 -25.05 28.36
N PHE A 176 38.55 -24.18 29.25
CA PHE A 176 39.97 -23.89 29.37
C PHE A 176 40.80 -25.12 29.77
N VAL A 177 40.29 -25.98 30.64
CA VAL A 177 40.98 -27.21 31.03
C VAL A 177 41.07 -28.20 29.87
N LYS A 178 40.01 -28.34 29.07
CA LYS A 178 40.01 -29.20 27.87
C LYS A 178 40.92 -28.62 26.78
N ALA A 179 40.83 -27.32 26.55
CA ALA A 179 41.69 -26.56 25.65
C ALA A 179 43.18 -26.75 25.93
N LEU A 180 43.60 -26.55 27.18
CA LEU A 180 45.00 -26.67 27.59
C LEU A 180 45.52 -28.11 27.55
N ARG A 181 44.65 -29.12 27.64
CA ARG A 181 45.04 -30.53 27.44
C ARG A 181 45.30 -30.87 25.99
N GLU A 182 44.48 -30.32 25.08
CA GLU A 182 44.59 -30.57 23.65
C GLU A 182 45.79 -29.83 23.05
N ASP A 183 45.93 -28.54 23.38
CA ASP A 183 47.06 -27.72 22.96
C ASP A 183 47.54 -26.83 24.12
N PRO A 184 48.68 -27.17 24.75
CA PRO A 184 49.31 -26.34 25.77
C PRO A 184 49.74 -24.95 25.29
N SER A 185 49.83 -24.71 23.98
CA SER A 185 50.15 -23.41 23.40
C SER A 185 48.95 -22.47 23.30
N GLY A 186 47.73 -22.98 23.54
CA GLY A 186 46.50 -22.21 23.57
C GLY A 186 45.91 -21.88 22.20
N ASN A 187 46.37 -22.52 21.12
CA ASN A 187 45.89 -22.28 19.77
C ASN A 187 44.84 -23.32 19.36
N ILE A 188 43.61 -23.09 19.82
CA ILE A 188 42.48 -23.97 19.50
C ILE A 188 41.83 -23.52 18.20
N ASP A 189 41.64 -24.46 17.28
CA ASP A 189 40.82 -24.25 16.08
C ASP A 189 39.37 -23.87 16.46
N PRO A 190 38.82 -22.74 15.96
CA PRO A 190 37.43 -22.36 16.18
C PRO A 190 36.40 -23.43 15.78
N ASP A 191 36.74 -24.29 14.80
CA ASP A 191 35.85 -25.37 14.35
C ASP A 191 36.02 -26.69 15.13
N SER A 192 36.88 -26.69 16.16
CA SER A 192 37.13 -27.83 17.03
C SER A 192 35.86 -28.27 17.76
N TYR A 193 35.78 -29.57 18.06
CA TYR A 193 34.70 -30.14 18.85
C TYR A 193 34.61 -29.49 20.25
N ILE A 194 35.73 -29.02 20.82
CA ILE A 194 35.79 -28.37 22.14
C ILE A 194 35.02 -27.05 22.13
N VAL A 195 35.20 -26.25 21.06
CA VAL A 195 34.50 -24.97 20.88
C VAL A 195 33.02 -25.20 20.60
N LYS A 196 32.68 -26.23 19.81
CA LYS A 196 31.28 -26.62 19.54
C LYS A 196 30.56 -27.11 20.79
N GLU A 197 31.21 -27.95 21.60
CA GLU A 197 30.67 -28.44 22.88
C GLU A 197 30.48 -27.27 23.87
N PHE A 198 31.45 -26.37 23.97
CA PHE A 198 31.34 -25.16 24.79
C PHE A 198 30.18 -24.27 24.33
N THR A 199 30.08 -24.01 23.02
CA THR A 199 28.99 -23.20 22.45
C THR A 199 27.63 -23.83 22.76
N ALA A 200 27.46 -25.14 22.54
CA ALA A 200 26.22 -25.83 22.87
C ALA A 200 25.89 -25.79 24.38
N SER A 201 26.90 -25.88 25.25
CA SER A 201 26.71 -25.78 26.70
C SER A 201 26.29 -24.36 27.11
N VAL A 202 26.85 -23.33 26.49
CA VAL A 202 26.45 -21.93 26.70
C VAL A 202 25.03 -21.68 26.20
N GLU A 203 24.70 -22.15 24.99
CA GLU A 203 23.34 -22.03 24.44
C GLU A 203 22.29 -22.74 25.29
N ALA A 204 22.61 -23.94 25.81
CA ALA A 204 21.74 -24.66 26.73
C ALA A 204 21.59 -23.95 28.08
N ALA A 205 22.65 -23.30 28.57
CA ALA A 205 22.63 -22.56 29.83
C ALA A 205 21.78 -21.28 29.75
N PHE A 206 21.77 -20.60 28.60
CA PHE A 206 20.97 -19.40 28.36
C PHE A 206 19.59 -19.69 27.74
N GLY A 207 19.35 -20.90 27.23
CA GLY A 207 18.12 -21.27 26.55
C GLY A 207 17.92 -20.56 25.20
N CYS A 208 18.97 -19.94 24.66
CA CYS A 208 18.95 -19.23 23.39
C CYS A 208 20.24 -19.44 22.61
N SER A 209 20.09 -19.60 21.31
CA SER A 209 21.20 -19.66 20.35
C SER A 209 21.54 -18.28 19.80
N ALA A 210 22.79 -18.14 19.33
CA ALA A 210 23.22 -16.91 18.67
C ALA A 210 22.40 -16.58 17.41
N GLY A 211 21.86 -17.60 16.72
CA GLY A 211 20.98 -17.43 15.56
C GLY A 211 19.60 -16.88 15.93
N GLN A 212 19.01 -17.36 17.03
CA GLN A 212 17.72 -16.86 17.54
C GLN A 212 17.82 -15.41 17.97
N ILE A 213 18.92 -15.01 18.62
CA ILE A 213 19.16 -13.61 19.00
C ILE A 213 19.15 -12.71 17.75
N LYS A 214 19.89 -13.08 16.70
CA LYS A 214 19.91 -12.32 15.44
C LYS A 214 18.55 -12.26 14.75
N SER A 215 17.77 -13.34 14.81
CA SER A 215 16.40 -13.37 14.27
C SER A 215 15.50 -12.40 15.02
N MET A 216 15.56 -12.40 16.35
CA MET A 216 14.78 -11.49 17.19
C MET A 216 15.21 -10.02 16.98
N GLU A 217 16.50 -9.75 16.82
CA GLU A 217 16.99 -8.40 16.48
C GLU A 217 16.47 -7.93 15.12
N ALA A 218 16.39 -8.82 14.13
CA ALA A 218 15.83 -8.50 12.83
C ALA A 218 14.32 -8.22 12.90
N GLU A 219 13.57 -9.02 13.66
CA GLU A 219 12.13 -8.83 13.89
C GLU A 219 11.85 -7.52 14.64
N ILE A 220 12.63 -7.19 15.67
CA ILE A 220 12.52 -5.90 16.37
C ILE A 220 12.75 -4.75 15.40
N LYS A 221 13.76 -4.84 14.54
CA LYS A 221 14.05 -3.80 13.55
C LYS A 221 12.95 -3.66 12.49
N GLU A 222 12.29 -4.76 12.13
CA GLU A 222 11.14 -4.76 11.21
C GLU A 222 9.92 -4.11 11.86
N LEU A 223 9.62 -4.45 13.12
CA LEU A 223 8.56 -3.83 13.91
C LEU A 223 8.81 -2.34 14.20
N GLU A 224 10.05 -1.93 14.43
CA GLU A 224 10.43 -0.52 14.57
C GLU A 224 10.32 0.25 13.24
N ALA A 225 10.45 -0.45 12.10
CA ALA A 225 10.24 0.13 10.77
C ALA A 225 8.76 0.24 10.40
N GLU A 226 7.85 -0.44 11.11
CA GLU A 226 6.42 -0.22 10.96
C GLU A 226 6.07 1.24 11.32
N PRO A 227 5.18 1.89 10.54
CA PRO A 227 4.84 3.28 10.77
C PRO A 227 4.24 3.44 12.16
N THR A 228 4.92 4.20 13.01
CA THR A 228 4.46 4.55 14.35
C THR A 228 3.04 5.14 14.28
N CYS A 229 2.26 4.99 15.34
CA CYS A 229 0.89 5.52 15.44
C CYS A 229 0.77 7.00 15.00
N ASP A 230 1.81 7.81 15.21
CA ASP A 230 1.89 9.20 14.75
C ASP A 230 1.98 9.36 13.23
N HIS A 231 2.71 8.47 12.54
CA HIS A 231 2.74 8.43 11.07
C HIS A 231 1.38 8.05 10.48
N LEU A 232 0.69 7.09 11.10
CA LEU A 232 -0.66 6.70 10.70
C LEU A 232 -1.67 7.83 10.94
N ARG A 233 -1.58 8.56 12.06
CA ARG A 233 -2.41 9.74 12.32
C ARG A 233 -2.15 10.88 11.32
N ALA A 234 -0.89 11.16 11.00
CA ALA A 234 -0.54 12.18 10.00
C ALA A 234 -1.08 11.80 8.60
N ARG A 235 -1.01 10.52 8.24
CA ARG A 235 -1.58 9.98 6.99
C ARG A 235 -3.10 10.11 6.98
N GLU A 236 -3.77 9.78 8.08
CA GLU A 236 -5.22 9.94 8.24
C GLU A 236 -5.65 11.41 8.06
N GLU A 237 -4.93 12.34 8.71
CA GLU A 237 -5.24 13.76 8.65
C GLU A 237 -5.05 14.33 7.24
N SER A 238 -4.00 13.92 6.54
CA SER A 238 -3.78 14.25 5.12
C SER A 238 -4.89 13.72 4.22
N LEU A 239 -5.32 12.47 4.42
CA LEU A 239 -6.43 11.88 3.67
C LEU A 239 -7.75 12.61 3.94
N ARG A 240 -8.03 12.96 5.20
CA ARG A 240 -9.21 13.77 5.57
C ARG A 240 -9.19 15.15 4.91
N ALA A 241 -8.03 15.80 4.82
CA ALA A 241 -7.89 17.08 4.12
C ALA A 241 -8.19 16.94 2.61
N SER A 242 -7.64 15.91 1.96
CA SER A 242 -7.87 15.63 0.55
C SER A 242 -9.35 15.30 0.24
N ILE A 243 -10.02 14.55 1.13
CA ILE A 243 -11.46 14.26 0.99
C ILE A 243 -12.28 15.56 1.05
N ARG A 244 -12.00 16.45 2.01
CA ARG A 244 -12.72 17.74 2.11
C ARG A 244 -12.54 18.61 0.87
N GLU A 245 -11.33 18.63 0.31
CA GLU A 245 -11.06 19.37 -0.93
C GLU A 245 -11.85 18.78 -2.11
N ALA A 246 -11.87 17.46 -2.24
CA ALA A 246 -12.66 16.77 -3.27
C ALA A 246 -14.17 17.01 -3.10
N GLU A 247 -14.69 17.00 -1.87
CA GLU A 247 -16.09 17.31 -1.57
C GLU A 247 -16.45 18.75 -1.96
N ALA A 248 -15.59 19.72 -1.66
CA ALA A 248 -15.79 21.12 -2.03
C ALA A 248 -15.74 21.33 -3.56
N ALA A 249 -14.84 20.65 -4.24
CA ALA A 249 -14.77 20.67 -5.71
C ALA A 249 -16.04 20.05 -6.33
N ALA A 250 -16.52 18.93 -5.76
CA ALA A 250 -17.74 18.28 -6.22
C ALA A 250 -19.00 19.14 -5.99
N SER A 251 -19.09 19.86 -4.86
CA SER A 251 -20.20 20.79 -4.63
C SER A 251 -20.17 21.95 -5.63
N ALA A 252 -19.00 22.56 -5.87
CA ALA A 252 -18.87 23.63 -6.85
C ALA A 252 -19.23 23.18 -8.27
N ALA A 253 -18.82 21.97 -8.67
CA ALA A 253 -19.19 21.40 -9.97
C ALA A 253 -20.70 21.14 -10.07
N ARG A 254 -21.34 20.73 -8.96
CA ARG A 254 -22.80 20.52 -8.91
C ARG A 254 -23.55 21.84 -9.08
N ASP A 255 -23.11 22.89 -8.38
CA ASP A 255 -23.70 24.23 -8.49
C ASP A 255 -23.59 24.78 -9.93
N GLU A 256 -22.45 24.54 -10.60
CA GLU A 256 -22.26 24.93 -12.00
C GLU A 256 -23.19 24.15 -12.95
N VAL A 257 -23.37 22.85 -12.72
CA VAL A 257 -24.31 22.03 -13.50
C VAL A 257 -25.75 22.52 -13.32
N ASP A 258 -26.15 22.85 -12.09
CA ASP A 258 -27.48 23.39 -11.81
C ASP A 258 -27.68 24.75 -12.50
N HIS A 259 -26.67 25.62 -12.48
CA HIS A 259 -26.71 26.88 -13.22
C HIS A 259 -26.84 26.65 -14.73
N LEU A 260 -26.05 25.73 -15.30
CA LEU A 260 -26.12 25.40 -16.73
C LEU A 260 -27.50 24.84 -17.10
N LEU A 261 -28.09 23.96 -16.28
CA LEU A 261 -29.45 23.44 -16.50
C LEU A 261 -30.48 24.56 -16.58
N VAL A 262 -30.43 25.54 -15.67
CA VAL A 262 -31.32 26.71 -15.73
C VAL A 262 -31.13 27.47 -17.04
N THR A 263 -29.88 27.77 -17.42
CA THR A 263 -29.62 28.50 -18.68
C THR A 263 -30.02 27.73 -19.93
N MET A 264 -29.94 26.39 -19.91
CA MET A 264 -30.38 25.53 -21.01
C MET A 264 -31.90 25.58 -21.18
N VAL A 265 -32.66 25.56 -20.08
CA VAL A 265 -34.13 25.70 -20.12
C VAL A 265 -34.51 27.05 -20.73
N ASP A 266 -33.85 28.13 -20.33
CA ASP A 266 -34.09 29.47 -20.90
C ASP A 266 -33.75 29.52 -22.40
N ALA A 267 -32.61 28.95 -22.79
CA ALA A 267 -32.20 28.88 -24.20
C ALA A 267 -33.19 28.04 -25.04
N GLU A 268 -33.72 26.96 -24.50
CA GLU A 268 -34.73 26.12 -25.17
C GLU A 268 -36.05 26.87 -25.37
N GLN A 269 -36.49 27.65 -24.37
CA GLN A 269 -37.66 28.51 -24.49
C GLN A 269 -37.46 29.57 -25.60
N VAL A 270 -36.29 30.21 -25.65
CA VAL A 270 -35.95 31.18 -26.70
C VAL A 270 -35.92 30.52 -28.08
N ALA A 271 -35.33 29.32 -28.19
CA ALA A 271 -35.30 28.56 -29.44
C ALA A 271 -36.71 28.18 -29.92
N LYS A 272 -37.58 27.76 -29.00
CA LYS A 272 -38.98 27.46 -29.29
C LYS A 272 -39.74 28.69 -29.79
N ALA A 273 -39.57 29.84 -29.13
CA ALA A 273 -40.17 31.11 -29.56
C ALA A 273 -39.66 31.56 -30.95
N ALA A 274 -38.36 31.38 -31.22
CA ALA A 274 -37.77 31.67 -32.52
C ALA A 274 -38.32 30.75 -33.63
N SER A 275 -38.50 29.46 -33.33
CA SER A 275 -39.11 28.48 -34.25
C SER A 275 -40.55 28.85 -34.61
N THR A 276 -41.37 29.23 -33.62
CA THR A 276 -42.73 29.71 -33.86
C THR A 276 -42.75 30.95 -34.75
N ARG A 277 -41.89 31.94 -34.48
CA ARG A 277 -41.75 33.14 -35.35
C ARG A 277 -41.31 32.79 -36.77
N LEU A 278 -40.39 31.84 -36.93
CA LEU A 278 -39.94 31.40 -38.25
C LEU A 278 -41.09 30.78 -39.05
N ALA A 279 -41.93 29.97 -38.41
CA ALA A 279 -43.13 29.40 -39.03
C ALA A 279 -44.11 30.49 -39.47
N GLU A 280 -44.36 31.50 -38.63
CA GLU A 280 -45.21 32.65 -38.97
C GLU A 280 -44.66 33.45 -40.16
N VAL A 281 -43.37 33.78 -40.15
CA VAL A 281 -42.73 34.53 -41.25
C VAL A 281 -42.75 33.73 -42.54
N THR A 282 -42.55 32.41 -42.47
CA THR A 282 -42.62 31.52 -43.64
C THR A 282 -44.03 31.48 -44.22
N SER A 283 -45.06 31.39 -43.38
CA SER A 283 -46.46 31.45 -43.81
C SER A 283 -46.79 32.80 -44.48
N ARG A 284 -46.33 33.92 -43.90
CA ARG A 284 -46.49 35.25 -44.52
C ARG A 284 -45.77 35.35 -45.86
N LYS A 285 -44.55 34.82 -45.97
CA LYS A 285 -43.81 34.77 -47.24
C LYS A 285 -44.60 33.99 -48.29
N THR A 286 -45.15 32.83 -47.96
CA THR A 286 -45.96 32.04 -48.90
C THR A 286 -47.22 32.77 -49.33
N ALA A 287 -47.90 33.48 -48.41
CA ALA A 287 -49.08 34.28 -48.75
C ALA A 287 -48.73 35.43 -49.72
N ILE A 288 -47.63 36.16 -49.43
CA ILE A 288 -47.15 37.23 -50.32
C ILE A 288 -46.75 36.66 -51.69
N GLN A 289 -46.06 35.52 -51.73
CA GLN A 289 -45.69 34.88 -53.00
C GLN A 289 -46.92 34.54 -53.84
N ASN A 290 -47.96 33.98 -53.23
CA ASN A 290 -49.22 33.70 -53.94
C ASN A 290 -49.85 34.98 -54.51
N THR A 291 -49.83 36.09 -53.76
CA THR A 291 -50.34 37.38 -54.28
C THR A 291 -49.49 37.94 -55.41
N VAL A 292 -48.17 37.72 -55.39
CA VAL A 292 -47.28 38.11 -56.49
C VAL A 292 -47.60 37.28 -57.72
N ASP A 293 -47.75 35.96 -57.59
CA ASP A 293 -48.10 35.07 -58.70
C ASP A 293 -49.47 35.43 -59.30
N GLU A 294 -50.46 35.77 -58.47
CA GLU A 294 -51.76 36.29 -58.91
C GLU A 294 -51.64 37.61 -59.68
N LEU A 295 -50.85 38.56 -59.18
CA LEU A 295 -50.63 39.85 -59.84
C LEU A 295 -49.86 39.69 -61.16
N GLU A 296 -48.88 38.80 -61.21
CA GLU A 296 -48.14 38.46 -62.44
C GLU A 296 -49.08 37.82 -63.48
N ALA A 297 -49.97 36.92 -63.06
CA ALA A 297 -51.00 36.35 -63.93
C ALA A 297 -51.97 37.42 -64.46
N VAL A 298 -52.40 38.36 -63.60
CA VAL A 298 -53.26 39.48 -64.01
C VAL A 298 -52.51 40.39 -64.99
N LEU A 299 -51.26 40.75 -64.72
CA LEU A 299 -50.42 41.54 -65.63
C LEU A 299 -50.25 40.85 -66.98
N ALA A 300 -49.94 39.55 -67.01
CA ALA A 300 -49.85 38.78 -68.25
C ALA A 300 -51.18 38.79 -69.03
N SER A 301 -52.31 38.66 -68.32
CA SER A 301 -53.65 38.73 -68.92
C SER A 301 -54.03 40.12 -69.44
N GLN A 302 -53.59 41.19 -68.77
CA GLN A 302 -53.84 42.55 -69.23
C GLN A 302 -52.93 42.91 -70.39
N ASN A 303 -51.67 42.49 -70.34
CA ASN A 303 -50.71 42.75 -71.42
C ASN A 303 -51.10 42.03 -72.71
N SER A 304 -51.77 40.87 -72.65
CA SER A 304 -52.36 40.23 -73.82
C SER A 304 -53.59 40.98 -74.37
N LYS A 305 -54.43 41.55 -73.50
CA LYS A 305 -55.57 42.41 -73.88
C LYS A 305 -55.13 43.73 -74.53
N PHE A 306 -54.15 44.41 -73.95
CA PHE A 306 -53.61 45.67 -74.47
C PHE A 306 -52.59 45.47 -75.60
N GLY A 307 -51.95 44.30 -75.68
CA GLY A 307 -51.02 43.96 -76.76
C GLY A 307 -51.65 44.07 -78.15
N GLY A 308 -52.90 43.59 -78.31
CA GLY A 308 -53.66 43.75 -79.55
C GLY A 308 -53.96 45.22 -79.90
N LEU A 309 -54.20 46.06 -78.89
CA LEU A 309 -54.47 47.49 -79.08
C LEU A 309 -53.19 48.27 -79.41
N VAL A 310 -52.08 47.97 -78.74
CA VAL A 310 -50.76 48.54 -79.02
C VAL A 310 -50.28 48.14 -80.42
N GLN A 311 -50.54 46.91 -80.85
CA GLN A 311 -50.21 46.44 -82.20
C GLN A 311 -51.05 47.15 -83.27
N LYS A 312 -52.36 47.33 -83.02
CA LYS A 312 -53.22 48.16 -83.89
C LYS A 312 -52.74 49.61 -83.95
N HIS A 313 -52.40 50.21 -82.81
CA HIS A 313 -51.87 51.58 -82.76
C HIS A 313 -50.56 51.72 -83.54
N ARG A 314 -49.63 50.77 -83.38
CA ARG A 314 -48.38 50.72 -84.16
C ARG A 314 -48.64 50.64 -85.68
N SER A 315 -49.54 49.76 -86.11
CA SER A 315 -49.91 49.63 -87.53
C SER A 315 -50.60 50.88 -88.11
N LEU A 316 -51.34 51.62 -87.28
CA LEU A 316 -51.97 52.89 -87.66
C LEU A 316 -50.94 54.02 -87.76
N VAL A 317 -50.00 54.09 -86.83
CA VAL A 317 -48.89 55.06 -86.87
C VAL A 317 -48.04 54.84 -88.12
N GLU A 318 -47.71 53.59 -88.46
CA GLU A 318 -47.00 53.24 -89.69
C GLU A 318 -47.79 53.65 -90.95
N ARG A 319 -49.12 53.43 -90.99
CA ARG A 319 -49.97 53.93 -92.08
C ARG A 319 -50.00 55.44 -92.17
N CYS A 320 -50.11 56.15 -91.05
CA CYS A 320 -50.07 57.60 -91.03
C CYS A 320 -48.74 58.13 -91.56
N GLN A 321 -47.61 57.52 -91.16
CA GLN A 321 -46.29 57.86 -91.68
C GLN A 321 -46.17 57.62 -93.19
N GLN A 322 -46.68 56.50 -93.70
CA GLN A 322 -46.73 56.23 -95.15
C GLN A 322 -47.57 57.26 -95.91
N GLN A 323 -48.73 57.65 -95.37
CA GLN A 323 -49.57 58.70 -95.98
C GLN A 323 -48.88 60.07 -95.95
N GLN A 324 -48.11 60.36 -94.89
CA GLN A 324 -47.31 61.58 -94.79
C GLN A 324 -46.20 61.61 -95.85
N GLN A 325 -45.51 60.49 -96.07
CA GLN A 325 -44.50 60.36 -97.14
C GLN A 325 -45.14 60.51 -98.53
N ARG A 326 -46.30 59.90 -98.76
CA ARG A 326 -47.02 60.03 -100.03
C ARG A 326 -47.50 61.46 -100.29
N LYS A 327 -47.97 62.15 -99.25
CA LYS A 327 -48.30 63.58 -99.30
C LYS A 327 -47.06 64.42 -99.65
N GLN A 328 -45.89 64.09 -99.09
CA GLN A 328 -44.66 64.82 -99.39
C GLN A 328 -44.25 64.63 -100.85
N LEU A 329 -44.30 63.40 -101.37
CA LEU A 329 -44.03 63.11 -102.80
C LEU A 329 -44.98 63.88 -103.74
N LEU A 330 -46.29 63.89 -103.43
CA LEU A 330 -47.27 64.68 -104.19
C LEU A 330 -47.02 66.20 -104.11
N LYS A 331 -46.48 66.67 -102.99
CA LYS A 331 -46.12 68.09 -102.81
C LYS A 331 -44.89 68.44 -103.65
N ASP A 332 -43.94 67.54 -103.75
CA ASP A 332 -42.75 67.69 -104.60
C ASP A 332 -43.15 67.65 -106.10
N GLU A 333 -44.10 66.78 -106.49
CA GLU A 333 -44.72 66.79 -107.83
C GLU A 333 -45.46 68.11 -108.10
N LEU A 334 -46.27 68.62 -107.16
CA LEU A 334 -46.93 69.92 -107.31
C LEU A 334 -45.93 71.07 -107.43
N GLN A 335 -44.79 70.98 -106.72
CA GLN A 335 -43.72 71.97 -106.81
C GLN A 335 -43.03 71.93 -108.18
N SER A 336 -42.87 70.74 -108.80
CA SER A 336 -42.39 70.65 -110.19
C SER A 336 -43.38 71.27 -111.19
N PHE A 337 -44.68 71.03 -111.04
CA PHE A 337 -45.71 71.68 -111.86
C PHE A 337 -45.78 73.20 -111.62
N SER A 338 -45.53 73.65 -110.40
CA SER A 338 -45.45 75.08 -110.06
C SER A 338 -44.22 75.76 -110.69
N ILE A 339 -43.10 75.06 -110.85
CA ILE A 339 -41.92 75.56 -111.58
C ILE A 339 -42.23 75.64 -113.09
N GLU A 340 -42.99 74.69 -113.64
CA GLU A 340 -43.47 74.76 -115.03
C GLU A 340 -44.47 75.92 -115.25
N LEU A 341 -45.37 76.17 -114.30
CA LEU A 341 -46.26 77.34 -114.30
C LEU A 341 -45.49 78.67 -114.17
N ALA A 342 -44.46 78.74 -113.33
CA ALA A 342 -43.61 79.93 -113.20
C ALA A 342 -42.81 80.24 -114.49
N ARG A 343 -42.47 79.21 -115.29
CA ARG A 343 -41.89 79.40 -116.63
C ARG A 343 -42.89 79.99 -117.63
N ILE A 344 -44.18 79.65 -117.51
CA ILE A 344 -45.26 80.22 -118.31
C ILE A 344 -45.58 81.65 -117.84
N GLU A 345 -45.53 81.94 -116.53
CA GLU A 345 -45.68 83.30 -115.99
C GLU A 345 -44.50 84.23 -116.33
N ALA A 346 -43.29 83.70 -116.50
CA ALA A 346 -42.15 84.46 -117.03
C ALA A 346 -42.32 84.88 -118.52
N SER A 347 -43.26 84.28 -119.25
CA SER A 347 -43.64 84.65 -120.63
C SER A 347 -44.69 85.77 -120.71
N ILE A 348 -45.24 86.22 -119.57
CA ILE A 348 -46.32 87.22 -119.50
C ILE A 348 -45.79 88.68 -119.60
N PRO A 349 -44.63 89.06 -118.99
CA PRO A 349 -44.07 90.41 -119.13
C PRO A 349 -43.77 90.85 -120.59
N PRO A 350 -43.23 89.99 -121.48
CA PRO A 350 -43.05 90.33 -122.91
C PRO A 350 -44.37 90.53 -123.68
N ALA A 351 -45.48 89.96 -123.21
CA ALA A 351 -46.80 90.09 -123.82
C ALA A 351 -47.52 91.38 -123.38
N VAL A 352 -47.26 91.84 -122.15
CA VAL A 352 -47.75 93.13 -121.62
C VAL A 352 -46.99 94.32 -122.25
N ASP A 353 -45.69 94.17 -122.54
CA ASP A 353 -44.93 95.17 -123.31
C ASP A 353 -45.40 95.28 -124.78
N LYS A 354 -45.82 94.18 -125.41
CA LYS A 354 -46.47 94.20 -126.74
C LYS A 354 -47.85 94.86 -126.72
N PHE A 355 -48.62 94.70 -125.64
CA PHE A 355 -49.94 95.33 -125.47
C PHE A 355 -49.82 96.85 -125.25
N ASN A 356 -48.84 97.30 -124.46
CA ASN A 356 -48.58 98.72 -124.24
C ASN A 356 -47.92 99.42 -125.44
N MET A 357 -47.13 98.70 -126.25
CA MET A 357 -46.68 99.17 -127.58
C MET A 357 -47.87 99.36 -128.55
N LEU A 358 -48.79 98.41 -128.63
CA LEU A 358 -50.00 98.52 -129.46
C LEU A 358 -50.95 99.64 -129.00
N ALA A 359 -51.06 99.87 -127.69
CA ALA A 359 -51.81 100.99 -127.12
C ALA A 359 -51.16 102.36 -127.42
N SER A 360 -49.83 102.42 -127.58
CA SER A 360 -49.10 103.62 -127.99
C SER A 360 -49.25 103.93 -129.49
N THR A 361 -49.34 102.92 -130.36
CA THR A 361 -49.50 103.13 -131.82
C THR A 361 -50.89 103.61 -132.21
N LEU A 362 -51.92 103.27 -131.42
CA LEU A 362 -53.31 103.69 -131.62
C LEU A 362 -53.59 105.14 -131.13
N ALA A 363 -52.61 105.84 -130.57
CA ALA A 363 -52.75 107.23 -130.11
C ALA A 363 -52.51 108.31 -131.18
N ASN A 364 -52.13 107.94 -132.42
CA ASN A 364 -51.80 108.88 -133.50
C ASN A 364 -52.79 108.91 -134.69
N ILE A 365 -53.98 108.32 -134.56
CA ILE A 365 -55.05 108.46 -135.56
C ILE A 365 -56.32 109.00 -134.89
N PRO A 366 -56.95 110.08 -135.40
CA PRO A 366 -58.00 110.78 -134.68
C PRO A 366 -59.31 110.00 -134.72
N SER A 367 -59.89 109.77 -133.53
CA SER A 367 -61.22 109.21 -133.24
C SER A 367 -61.28 107.71 -132.86
N ALA A 368 -60.87 107.37 -131.62
CA ALA A 368 -61.37 106.24 -130.82
C ALA A 368 -60.92 106.34 -129.33
N PRO A 369 -61.62 105.70 -128.36
CA PRO A 369 -61.63 106.06 -126.92
C PRO A 369 -60.52 105.42 -126.05
N LYS A 370 -60.19 106.08 -124.92
CA LYS A 370 -59.09 105.77 -123.96
C LYS A 370 -59.48 104.70 -122.92
N LEU A 371 -58.56 103.78 -122.57
CA LEU A 371 -58.69 102.76 -121.52
C LEU A 371 -57.58 102.89 -120.43
N PRO A 372 -57.88 102.67 -119.13
CA PRO A 372 -56.94 102.79 -118.00
C PRO A 372 -56.28 101.47 -117.53
N LEU A 373 -55.11 101.59 -116.87
CA LEU A 373 -54.20 100.53 -116.38
C LEU A 373 -54.44 100.15 -114.89
N LEU A 374 -54.05 98.92 -114.49
CA LEU A 374 -54.20 98.37 -113.11
C LEU A 374 -52.88 97.75 -112.57
N SER A 375 -52.74 97.69 -111.22
CA SER A 375 -51.69 96.95 -110.49
C SER A 375 -52.22 96.32 -109.18
N TYR A 376 -51.61 95.21 -108.75
CA TYR A 376 -52.06 94.21 -107.75
C TYR A 376 -51.12 94.19 -106.51
N LEU A 377 -51.71 94.27 -105.28
CA LEU A 377 -51.35 93.55 -104.02
C LEU A 377 -51.20 94.36 -102.72
N SER A 378 -51.90 93.91 -101.66
CA SER A 378 -51.43 93.80 -100.25
C SER A 378 -52.48 92.95 -99.48
N THR A 379 -52.23 91.93 -98.64
CA THR A 379 -51.21 91.75 -97.58
C THR A 379 -51.15 90.28 -97.08
N PHE A 380 -49.96 89.68 -96.98
CA PHE A 380 -49.57 88.70 -95.94
C PHE A 380 -48.02 88.64 -95.86
N ASP A 381 -47.43 88.81 -94.68
CA ASP A 381 -45.99 89.06 -94.45
C ASP A 381 -45.31 87.88 -93.68
N PRO A 382 -44.46 87.07 -94.34
CA PRO A 382 -43.81 85.89 -93.76
C PRO A 382 -42.77 86.18 -92.67
N ILE A 383 -42.39 87.44 -92.45
CA ILE A 383 -41.24 87.79 -91.59
C ILE A 383 -41.60 87.75 -90.10
N LYS A 384 -42.89 87.84 -89.71
CA LYS A 384 -43.29 87.99 -88.29
C LYS A 384 -43.67 86.71 -87.54
N GLU A 385 -44.06 85.62 -88.21
CA GLU A 385 -44.76 84.50 -87.52
C GLU A 385 -43.90 83.25 -87.23
N VAL A 386 -42.77 83.06 -87.91
CA VAL A 386 -41.86 81.91 -87.73
C VAL A 386 -41.05 81.93 -86.41
N PRO A 387 -40.61 83.08 -85.86
CA PRO A 387 -39.74 83.10 -84.68
C PRO A 387 -40.39 82.63 -83.36
N VAL A 388 -41.72 82.67 -83.25
CA VAL A 388 -42.46 82.34 -82.02
C VAL A 388 -42.49 80.83 -81.75
N MET A 389 -42.50 80.00 -82.80
CA MET A 389 -42.52 78.54 -82.66
C MET A 389 -41.20 77.96 -82.13
N CYS A 390 -40.06 78.55 -82.48
CA CYS A 390 -38.75 78.05 -82.08
C CYS A 390 -38.39 78.33 -80.61
N LYS A 391 -39.12 79.22 -79.94
CA LYS A 391 -38.95 79.55 -78.51
C LYS A 391 -39.54 78.46 -77.59
N ASN A 392 -40.70 77.93 -77.94
CA ASN A 392 -41.46 76.99 -77.10
C ASN A 392 -40.83 75.59 -76.98
N VAL A 393 -40.05 75.16 -77.98
CA VAL A 393 -39.38 73.84 -77.98
C VAL A 393 -38.14 73.82 -77.08
N ARG A 394 -37.53 74.98 -76.82
CA ARG A 394 -36.27 75.10 -76.08
C ARG A 394 -36.47 75.09 -74.55
N GLU A 395 -37.66 75.42 -74.08
CA GLU A 395 -38.00 75.48 -72.65
C GLU A 395 -38.38 74.10 -72.07
N ALA A 396 -38.92 73.17 -72.87
CA ALA A 396 -39.29 71.82 -72.44
C ALA A 396 -38.09 70.88 -72.17
N LEU A 397 -36.94 71.14 -72.80
CA LEU A 397 -35.75 70.29 -72.73
C LEU A 397 -34.94 70.52 -71.43
N LYS A 398 -35.11 71.68 -70.79
CA LYS A 398 -34.41 72.06 -69.55
C LYS A 398 -35.02 71.43 -68.28
N ALA A 399 -36.29 71.01 -68.34
CA ALA A 399 -37.01 70.40 -67.21
C ALA A 399 -36.66 68.91 -66.96
N PHE A 400 -36.18 68.18 -67.99
CA PHE A 400 -35.84 66.76 -67.86
C PHE A 400 -34.44 66.50 -67.29
N GLN A 401 -33.54 67.49 -67.35
CA GLN A 401 -32.17 67.37 -66.83
C GLN A 401 -32.07 67.50 -65.30
N ALA A 402 -33.08 68.06 -64.63
CA ALA A 402 -33.09 68.23 -63.17
C ALA A 402 -33.48 66.94 -62.40
N SER A 403 -34.26 66.03 -63.01
CA SER A 403 -34.72 64.79 -62.37
C SER A 403 -33.70 63.63 -62.46
N LEU A 404 -32.70 63.74 -63.34
CA LEU A 404 -31.66 62.71 -63.53
C LEU A 404 -30.59 62.75 -62.43
N THR A 405 -30.27 63.94 -61.92
CA THR A 405 -29.25 64.18 -60.88
C THR A 405 -29.68 63.71 -59.49
N GLU A 406 -30.97 63.63 -59.18
CA GLU A 406 -31.46 63.12 -57.89
C GLU A 406 -31.45 61.58 -57.82
N LEU A 407 -31.63 60.90 -58.96
CA LEU A 407 -31.63 59.43 -59.05
C LEU A 407 -30.19 58.86 -58.99
N GLU A 408 -29.23 59.55 -59.59
CA GLU A 408 -27.81 59.16 -59.56
C GLU A 408 -27.18 59.31 -58.16
N ALA A 409 -27.61 60.32 -57.38
CA ALA A 409 -27.18 60.50 -55.99
C ALA A 409 -27.71 59.38 -55.05
N LYS A 410 -28.97 58.95 -55.22
CA LYS A 410 -29.55 57.83 -54.44
C LYS A 410 -28.92 56.48 -54.80
N LYS A 411 -28.54 56.27 -56.06
CA LYS A 411 -27.80 55.08 -56.53
C LYS A 411 -26.40 54.99 -55.90
N ALA A 412 -25.66 56.10 -55.83
CA ALA A 412 -24.33 56.12 -55.23
C ALA A 412 -24.35 55.83 -53.72
N GLN A 413 -25.36 56.34 -53.00
CA GLN A 413 -25.54 56.09 -51.57
C GLN A 413 -25.92 54.63 -51.26
N ALA A 414 -26.78 54.01 -52.09
CA ALA A 414 -27.12 52.60 -51.97
C ALA A 414 -25.90 51.68 -52.24
N LEU A 415 -25.07 52.03 -53.22
CA LEU A 415 -23.88 51.25 -53.59
C LEU A 415 -22.77 51.33 -52.52
N ALA A 416 -22.68 52.44 -51.79
CA ALA A 416 -21.79 52.58 -50.62
C ALA A 416 -22.28 51.74 -49.42
N ASN A 417 -23.59 51.70 -49.17
CA ASN A 417 -24.18 50.89 -48.09
C ASN A 417 -24.05 49.38 -48.37
N VAL A 418 -24.21 48.95 -49.62
CA VAL A 418 -23.98 47.56 -50.04
C VAL A 418 -22.53 47.14 -49.80
N LYS A 419 -21.55 47.96 -50.21
CA LYS A 419 -20.13 47.68 -49.95
C LYS A 419 -19.79 47.58 -48.45
N LYS A 420 -20.42 48.40 -47.62
CA LYS A 420 -20.24 48.36 -46.16
C LYS A 420 -20.85 47.09 -45.55
N MET A 421 -22.00 46.65 -46.06
CA MET A 421 -22.65 45.40 -45.65
C MET A 421 -21.88 44.16 -46.13
N GLU A 422 -21.29 44.19 -47.32
CA GLU A 422 -20.42 43.13 -47.85
C GLU A 422 -19.16 42.96 -46.98
N ALA A 423 -18.48 44.05 -46.63
CA ALA A 423 -17.32 44.01 -45.74
C ALA A 423 -17.67 43.48 -44.32
N ALA A 424 -18.83 43.87 -43.79
CA ALA A 424 -19.33 43.34 -42.52
C ALA A 424 -19.71 41.85 -42.61
N MET A 425 -20.24 41.41 -43.75
CA MET A 425 -20.58 40.01 -44.01
C MET A 425 -19.32 39.14 -44.07
N ASP A 426 -18.27 39.60 -44.73
CA ASP A 426 -17.01 38.84 -44.83
C ASP A 426 -16.25 38.79 -43.50
N ALA A 427 -16.28 39.86 -42.71
CA ALA A 427 -15.80 39.83 -41.32
C ALA A 427 -16.58 38.79 -40.49
N LYS A 428 -17.92 38.76 -40.60
CA LYS A 428 -18.73 37.76 -39.90
C LYS A 428 -18.51 36.34 -40.40
N LYS A 429 -18.25 36.13 -41.70
CA LYS A 429 -17.85 34.81 -42.23
C LYS A 429 -16.56 34.33 -41.59
N SER A 430 -15.52 35.17 -41.54
CA SER A 430 -14.25 34.81 -40.90
C SER A 430 -14.40 34.45 -39.41
N GLU A 431 -15.27 35.18 -38.70
CA GLU A 431 -15.59 34.91 -37.29
C GLU A 431 -16.32 33.57 -37.13
N VAL A 432 -17.29 33.26 -38.02
CA VAL A 432 -17.98 31.97 -38.05
C VAL A 432 -17.00 30.83 -38.33
N THR A 433 -16.05 31.00 -39.24
CA THR A 433 -15.02 29.99 -39.51
C THR A 433 -14.14 29.74 -38.29
N ARG A 434 -13.74 30.80 -37.58
CA ARG A 434 -12.97 30.71 -36.33
C ARG A 434 -13.74 29.99 -35.23
N LEU A 435 -15.03 30.31 -35.06
CA LEU A 435 -15.89 29.68 -34.07
C LEU A 435 -16.16 28.20 -34.40
N LYS A 436 -16.32 27.86 -35.68
CA LYS A 436 -16.44 26.45 -36.13
C LYS A 436 -15.19 25.65 -35.76
N LEU A 437 -13.99 26.17 -36.04
CA LEU A 437 -12.74 25.52 -35.69
C LEU A 437 -12.59 25.35 -34.16
N ARG A 438 -12.99 26.36 -33.39
CA ARG A 438 -12.95 26.28 -31.92
C ARG A 438 -13.95 25.25 -31.38
N ARG A 439 -15.16 25.20 -31.94
CA ARG A 439 -16.17 24.18 -31.60
C ARG A 439 -15.65 22.78 -31.89
N GLU A 440 -14.98 22.58 -33.01
CA GLU A 440 -14.44 21.28 -33.41
C GLU A 440 -13.30 20.84 -32.49
N LYS A 441 -12.39 21.75 -32.11
CA LYS A 441 -11.37 21.49 -31.09
C LYS A 441 -11.96 21.15 -29.72
N LEU A 442 -13.00 21.88 -29.29
CA LEU A 442 -13.68 21.60 -28.03
C LEU A 442 -14.43 20.26 -28.09
N SER A 443 -15.07 19.94 -29.21
CA SER A 443 -15.72 18.65 -29.42
C SER A 443 -14.70 17.50 -29.36
N GLN A 444 -13.52 17.67 -29.96
CA GLN A 444 -12.45 16.67 -29.88
C GLN A 444 -11.93 16.51 -28.45
N SER A 445 -11.67 17.61 -27.74
CA SER A 445 -11.24 17.56 -26.34
C SER A 445 -12.31 16.93 -25.43
N LEU A 446 -13.59 17.14 -25.72
CA LEU A 446 -14.70 16.50 -25.01
C LEU A 446 -14.73 14.99 -25.30
N THR A 447 -14.51 14.56 -26.54
CA THR A 447 -14.44 13.13 -26.86
C THR A 447 -13.23 12.46 -26.21
N ASP A 448 -12.08 13.13 -26.18
CA ASP A 448 -10.86 12.59 -25.58
C ASP A 448 -11.03 12.42 -24.07
N THR A 449 -11.53 13.45 -23.38
CA THR A 449 -11.84 13.38 -21.94
C THR A 449 -12.93 12.38 -21.60
N THR A 450 -13.95 12.23 -22.46
CA THR A 450 -14.99 11.20 -22.28
C THR A 450 -14.40 9.79 -22.41
N ASN A 451 -13.47 9.58 -23.34
CA ASN A 451 -12.78 8.30 -23.51
C ASN A 451 -11.85 8.01 -22.33
N GLU A 452 -11.10 9.00 -21.84
CA GLU A 452 -10.28 8.88 -20.62
C GLU A 452 -11.13 8.52 -19.40
N LEU A 453 -12.27 9.20 -19.21
CA LEU A 453 -13.21 8.90 -18.13
C LEU A 453 -13.77 7.47 -18.24
N ALA A 454 -14.11 7.03 -19.45
CA ALA A 454 -14.58 5.67 -19.69
C ALA A 454 -13.51 4.62 -19.37
N SER A 455 -12.24 4.88 -19.73
CA SER A 455 -11.10 4.03 -19.39
C SER A 455 -10.92 3.94 -17.87
N HIS A 456 -10.88 5.09 -17.18
CA HIS A 456 -10.75 5.13 -15.72
C HIS A 456 -11.91 4.42 -15.01
N LYS A 457 -13.13 4.55 -15.52
CA LYS A 457 -14.28 3.83 -14.97
C LYS A 457 -14.13 2.31 -15.12
N ALA A 458 -13.66 1.84 -16.27
CA ALA A 458 -13.41 0.41 -16.48
C ALA A 458 -12.31 -0.13 -15.56
N ASP A 459 -11.23 0.63 -15.34
CA ASP A 459 -10.17 0.27 -14.39
C ASP A 459 -10.70 0.21 -12.95
N LEU A 460 -11.58 1.16 -12.56
CA LEU A 460 -12.20 1.18 -11.25
C LEU A 460 -13.14 -0.02 -11.04
N GLU A 461 -13.97 -0.35 -12.03
CA GLU A 461 -14.87 -1.51 -12.00
C GLU A 461 -14.09 -2.82 -11.89
N LYS A 462 -12.95 -2.93 -12.58
CA LYS A 462 -12.04 -4.07 -12.45
C LYS A 462 -11.46 -4.16 -11.04
N TRP A 463 -10.94 -3.06 -10.50
CA TRP A 463 -10.40 -3.02 -9.14
C TRP A 463 -11.44 -3.39 -8.09
N VAL A 464 -12.67 -2.85 -8.20
CA VAL A 464 -13.79 -3.21 -7.31
C VAL A 464 -14.06 -4.71 -7.39
N SER A 465 -14.14 -5.28 -8.59
CA SER A 465 -14.37 -6.72 -8.76
C SER A 465 -13.26 -7.58 -8.14
N GLU A 466 -11.99 -7.18 -8.30
CA GLU A 466 -10.84 -7.86 -7.68
C GLU A 466 -10.87 -7.77 -6.15
N THR A 467 -11.23 -6.62 -5.59
CA THR A 467 -11.35 -6.44 -4.13
C THR A 467 -12.51 -7.22 -3.54
N GLU A 468 -13.67 -7.28 -4.22
CA GLU A 468 -14.81 -8.07 -3.79
C GLU A 468 -14.47 -9.57 -3.78
N LEU A 469 -13.72 -10.05 -4.78
CA LEU A 469 -13.23 -11.42 -4.83
C LEU A 469 -12.30 -11.71 -3.64
N ALA A 470 -11.32 -10.84 -3.37
CA ALA A 470 -10.40 -11.00 -2.24
C ALA A 470 -11.13 -10.99 -0.88
N ILE A 471 -12.13 -10.13 -0.71
CA ILE A 471 -12.98 -10.10 0.49
C ILE A 471 -13.78 -11.41 0.64
N SER A 472 -14.32 -11.94 -0.47
CA SER A 472 -15.05 -13.21 -0.48
C SER A 472 -14.16 -14.39 -0.08
N GLU A 473 -12.93 -14.44 -0.59
CA GLU A 473 -11.93 -15.43 -0.22
C GLU A 473 -11.52 -15.33 1.26
N ALA A 474 -11.24 -14.11 1.75
CA ALA A 474 -10.93 -13.86 3.15
C ALA A 474 -12.08 -14.25 4.09
N LYS A 475 -13.35 -14.05 3.68
CA LYS A 475 -14.51 -14.51 4.45
C LYS A 475 -14.59 -16.03 4.51
N LYS A 476 -14.31 -16.73 3.41
CA LYS A 476 -14.28 -18.20 3.40
C LYS A 476 -13.18 -18.75 4.30
N THR A 477 -11.98 -18.17 4.26
CA THR A 477 -10.88 -18.61 5.14
C THR A 477 -11.20 -18.34 6.61
N LEU A 478 -11.80 -17.20 6.93
CA LEU A 478 -12.27 -16.89 8.29
C LEU A 478 -13.31 -17.91 8.78
N GLN A 479 -14.32 -18.24 7.97
CA GLN A 479 -15.33 -19.25 8.31
C GLN A 479 -14.69 -20.64 8.54
N ALA A 480 -13.73 -21.04 7.71
CA ALA A 480 -13.00 -22.29 7.88
C ALA A 480 -12.21 -22.32 9.20
N LYS A 481 -11.57 -21.21 9.58
CA LYS A 481 -10.86 -21.08 10.87
C LYS A 481 -11.81 -21.09 12.06
N GLN A 482 -12.97 -20.42 11.96
CA GLN A 482 -14.00 -20.45 13.00
C GLN A 482 -14.51 -21.87 13.24
N ALA A 483 -14.83 -22.61 12.18
CA ALA A 483 -15.24 -24.01 12.29
C ALA A 483 -14.15 -24.88 12.94
N HIS A 484 -12.88 -24.65 12.61
CA HIS A 484 -11.76 -25.35 13.24
C HIS A 484 -11.62 -25.00 14.74
N CYS A 485 -11.81 -23.73 15.12
CA CYS A 485 -11.82 -23.32 16.53
C CYS A 485 -12.97 -23.98 17.31
N GLU A 486 -14.15 -24.11 16.73
CA GLU A 486 -15.28 -24.81 17.36
C GLU A 486 -14.98 -26.30 17.59
N VAL A 487 -14.31 -26.96 16.65
CA VAL A 487 -13.86 -28.35 16.83
C VAL A 487 -12.85 -28.45 17.98
N LEU A 488 -11.81 -27.61 17.97
CA LEU A 488 -10.82 -27.60 19.06
C LEU A 488 -11.44 -27.30 20.43
N ALA A 489 -12.44 -26.42 20.49
CA ALA A 489 -13.14 -26.12 21.74
C ALA A 489 -13.86 -27.36 22.30
N LYS A 490 -14.51 -28.16 21.44
CA LYS A 490 -15.13 -29.43 21.83
C LYS A 490 -14.09 -30.44 22.30
N ASP A 491 -12.97 -30.57 21.57
CA ASP A 491 -11.88 -31.47 21.95
C ASP A 491 -11.34 -31.09 23.35
N ILE A 492 -11.13 -29.79 23.61
CA ILE A 492 -10.69 -29.31 24.94
C ILE A 492 -11.70 -29.67 26.02
N GLU A 493 -13.00 -29.47 25.78
CA GLU A 493 -14.05 -29.81 26.74
C GLU A 493 -14.09 -31.33 27.04
N GLU A 494 -13.87 -32.18 26.03
CA GLU A 494 -13.72 -33.63 26.21
C GLU A 494 -12.47 -33.98 27.03
N TYR A 495 -11.32 -33.37 26.74
CA TYR A 495 -10.07 -33.58 27.49
C TYR A 495 -10.20 -33.14 28.95
N GLU A 496 -10.84 -32.00 29.22
CA GLU A 496 -11.08 -31.51 30.58
C GLU A 496 -12.01 -32.45 31.35
N SER A 497 -13.06 -32.95 30.70
CA SER A 497 -13.98 -33.92 31.27
C SER A 497 -13.28 -35.25 31.59
N GLY A 498 -12.44 -35.73 30.68
CA GLY A 498 -11.58 -36.91 30.89
C GLY A 498 -10.60 -36.70 32.05
N HIS A 499 -9.91 -35.56 32.09
CA HIS A 499 -8.99 -35.21 33.17
C HIS A 499 -9.68 -35.19 34.53
N LYS A 500 -10.86 -34.55 34.63
CA LYS A 500 -11.68 -34.56 35.87
C LYS A 500 -12.06 -35.98 36.31
N TYR A 501 -12.44 -36.83 35.36
CA TYR A 501 -12.76 -38.24 35.65
C TYR A 501 -11.54 -38.99 36.21
N TYR A 502 -10.37 -38.89 35.58
CA TYR A 502 -9.16 -39.56 36.04
C TYR A 502 -8.65 -39.01 37.36
N ALA A 503 -8.73 -37.69 37.59
CA ALA A 503 -8.39 -37.08 38.88
C ALA A 503 -9.27 -37.61 40.02
N GLU A 504 -10.58 -37.73 39.80
CA GLU A 504 -11.53 -38.29 40.77
C GLU A 504 -11.27 -39.78 41.04
N LEU A 505 -10.91 -40.54 39.99
CA LEU A 505 -10.52 -41.94 40.13
C LEU A 505 -9.24 -42.09 40.96
N ASN A 506 -8.24 -41.24 40.72
CA ASN A 506 -6.98 -41.25 41.46
C ASN A 506 -7.20 -40.89 42.93
N ARG A 507 -8.04 -39.89 43.22
CA ARG A 507 -8.47 -39.53 44.58
C ARG A 507 -9.08 -40.72 45.31
N LYS A 508 -10.00 -41.45 44.67
CA LYS A 508 -10.62 -42.65 45.26
C LYS A 508 -9.62 -43.79 45.48
N ALA A 509 -8.64 -43.95 44.58
CA ALA A 509 -7.58 -44.93 44.74
C ALA A 509 -6.66 -44.58 45.92
N GLU A 510 -6.29 -43.32 46.09
CA GLU A 510 -5.52 -42.81 47.24
C GLU A 510 -6.28 -43.02 48.55
N GLU A 511 -7.58 -42.72 48.60
CA GLU A 511 -8.43 -42.97 49.76
C GLU A 511 -8.49 -44.46 50.12
N SER A 512 -8.65 -45.32 49.12
CA SER A 512 -8.68 -46.78 49.31
C SER A 512 -7.34 -47.31 49.81
N ALA A 513 -6.23 -46.79 49.28
CA ALA A 513 -4.89 -47.13 49.74
C ALA A 513 -4.66 -46.67 51.18
N ALA A 514 -5.10 -45.45 51.55
CA ALA A 514 -5.01 -44.94 52.90
C ALA A 514 -5.84 -45.76 53.91
N ILE A 515 -7.02 -46.24 53.51
CA ILE A 515 -7.84 -47.16 54.32
C ILE A 515 -7.09 -48.48 54.52
N ALA A 516 -6.55 -49.08 53.44
CA ALA A 516 -5.78 -50.33 53.54
C ALA A 516 -4.53 -50.21 54.43
N VAL A 517 -3.82 -49.08 54.36
CA VAL A 517 -2.69 -48.79 55.28
C VAL A 517 -3.16 -48.70 56.73
N ARG A 518 -4.28 -48.02 56.99
CA ARG A 518 -4.84 -47.92 58.34
C ARG A 518 -5.31 -49.28 58.89
N ASP A 519 -5.95 -50.09 58.05
CA ASP A 519 -6.43 -51.42 58.44
C ASP A 519 -5.26 -52.37 58.72
N THR A 520 -4.18 -52.29 57.93
CA THR A 520 -2.95 -53.07 58.19
C THR A 520 -2.24 -52.60 59.46
N GLU A 521 -2.16 -51.29 59.73
CA GLU A 521 -1.66 -50.78 61.01
C GLU A 521 -2.49 -51.25 62.21
N ASN A 522 -3.81 -51.24 62.09
CA ASN A 522 -4.72 -51.73 63.14
C ASN A 522 -4.56 -53.24 63.35
N PHE A 523 -4.49 -54.01 62.27
CA PHE A 523 -4.23 -55.45 62.34
C PHE A 523 -2.89 -55.77 63.03
N LEU A 524 -1.82 -55.02 62.71
CA LEU A 524 -0.52 -55.18 63.39
C LEU A 524 -0.60 -54.84 64.88
N LYS A 525 -1.36 -53.79 65.27
CA LYS A 525 -1.60 -53.46 66.68
C LYS A 525 -2.34 -54.58 67.41
N ASP A 526 -3.40 -55.12 66.83
CA ASP A 526 -4.16 -56.23 67.42
C ASP A 526 -3.31 -57.50 67.57
N LEU A 527 -2.40 -57.75 66.62
CA LEU A 527 -1.48 -58.89 66.66
C LEU A 527 -0.43 -58.74 67.75
N VAL A 528 0.05 -57.51 68.00
CA VAL A 528 0.94 -57.19 69.13
C VAL A 528 0.23 -57.38 70.47
N VAL A 529 -1.04 -56.96 70.58
CA VAL A 529 -1.86 -57.16 71.79
C VAL A 529 -2.09 -58.65 72.06
N CYS A 530 -2.40 -59.43 71.03
CA CYS A 530 -2.54 -60.89 71.15
C CYS A 530 -1.22 -61.57 71.59
N TYR A 531 -0.07 -61.15 71.03
CA TYR A 531 1.24 -61.67 71.43
C TYR A 531 1.58 -61.34 72.89
N GLN A 532 1.23 -60.14 73.37
CA GLN A 532 1.38 -59.75 74.77
C GLN A 532 0.45 -60.55 75.70
N PHE A 533 -0.70 -61.00 75.22
CA PHE A 533 -1.61 -61.86 76.00
C PHE A 533 -1.06 -63.29 76.13
N CYS A 534 -0.48 -63.85 75.05
CA CYS A 534 0.12 -65.19 75.06
C CYS A 534 1.44 -65.30 75.83
N LEU A 535 2.20 -64.22 75.98
CA LEU A 535 3.44 -64.20 76.79
C LEU A 535 3.20 -64.04 78.30
N ASN A 536 1.97 -63.69 78.71
CA ASN A 536 1.55 -63.51 80.10
C ASN A 536 0.67 -64.66 80.63
N SER A 537 0.57 -65.76 79.88
CA SER A 537 -0.01 -67.06 80.31
C SER A 537 1.09 -68.10 80.29
#